data_AF-A0A4D4LUU4-F1
#
_entry.id   AF-A0A4D4LUU4-F1
#
_cell.length_a   1.000
_cell.length_b   1.000
_cell.length_c   1.000
_cell.angle_alpha   90.00
_cell.angle_beta   90.00
_cell.angle_gamma   90.00
#
_symmetry.space_group_name_H-M   'P 1'
#
loop_
_entity.id
_entity.type
_entity.pdbx_description
1 polymer ?
#
loop_
_entity_poly.entity_id
_entity_poly.type
_entity_poly.pdbx_seq_one_letter_code
_entity_poly.pdbx_strand_id
1 'polypeptide(L)'
;MSRKTGAQIQLSVDRGTMTAANCPKQPLGEASGERITCARDGDTWYRTAGGRQEYAVPEKGHVVRVSADANAVGRAVLRRAAGAAHRPDDTELAAVLPTPDGTATAPVERGDLPPVGDGAPNNDVGTSG
;
A
#
# COMPACT_ATOMS: atom_id res chain seq x y z
N MET A 1 -6.67 -29.68 14.96
CA MET A 1 -5.71 -28.56 14.88
C MET A 1 -6.47 -27.32 14.40
N SER A 2 -6.78 -26.37 15.28
CA SER A 2 -7.45 -25.12 14.89
C SER A 2 -6.45 -24.27 14.10
N ARG A 3 -6.78 -23.90 12.85
CA ARG A 3 -6.00 -22.90 12.12
C ARG A 3 -6.20 -21.59 12.86
N LYS A 4 -5.15 -21.05 13.49
CA LYS A 4 -5.20 -19.66 13.96
C LYS A 4 -5.45 -18.79 12.73
N THR A 5 -6.66 -18.27 12.60
CA THR A 5 -6.98 -17.28 11.57
C THR A 5 -6.19 -16.03 11.89
N GLY A 6 -5.23 -15.68 11.04
CA GLY A 6 -4.51 -14.42 11.15
C GLY A 6 -5.45 -13.23 10.90
N ALA A 7 -5.10 -12.07 11.43
CA ALA A 7 -5.77 -10.82 11.09
C ALA A 7 -5.05 -10.15 9.90
N GLN A 8 -5.80 -9.55 8.99
CA GLN A 8 -5.27 -8.78 7.87
C GLN A 8 -5.48 -7.29 8.12
N ILE A 9 -4.43 -6.51 7.87
CA ILE A 9 -4.47 -5.05 7.78
C ILE A 9 -4.15 -4.68 6.35
N GLN A 10 -4.92 -3.75 5.80
CA GLN A 10 -4.67 -3.17 4.48
C GLN A 10 -4.24 -1.71 4.65
N LEU A 11 -3.11 -1.37 4.04
CA LEU A 11 -2.64 0.01 3.87
C LEU A 11 -2.89 0.42 2.41
N SER A 12 -3.55 1.55 2.20
CA SER A 12 -3.67 2.18 0.87
C SER A 12 -3.41 3.68 0.96
N VAL A 13 -2.97 4.27 -0.15
CA VAL A 13 -2.72 5.70 -0.26
C VAL A 13 -3.31 6.19 -1.58
N ASP A 14 -4.23 7.14 -1.49
CA ASP A 14 -4.93 7.70 -2.64
C ASP A 14 -4.82 9.22 -2.63
N ARG A 15 -4.76 9.85 -3.81
CA ARG A 15 -4.85 11.32 -3.91
C ARG A 15 -6.21 11.79 -3.43
N GLY A 16 -6.26 12.92 -2.72
CA GLY A 16 -7.50 13.53 -2.27
C GLY A 16 -7.42 14.13 -0.87
N THR A 17 -8.59 14.28 -0.26
CA THR A 17 -8.76 14.87 1.07
C THR A 17 -9.79 14.07 1.87
N MET A 18 -9.76 14.18 3.20
CA MET A 18 -10.83 13.68 4.07
C MET A 18 -11.37 14.83 4.93
N THR A 19 -12.67 15.08 4.80
CA THR A 19 -13.43 16.13 5.47
C THR A 19 -14.74 15.55 5.98
N ALA A 20 -15.42 16.24 6.90
CA ALA A 20 -16.73 15.82 7.38
C ALA A 20 -17.73 15.59 6.24
N ALA A 21 -17.71 16.45 5.21
CA ALA A 21 -18.65 16.44 4.11
C ALA A 21 -18.40 15.30 3.10
N ASN A 22 -17.14 14.92 2.87
CA ASN A 22 -16.80 13.87 1.90
C ASN A 22 -16.60 12.49 2.55
N CYS A 23 -16.33 12.41 3.87
CA CYS A 23 -16.05 11.17 4.56
C CYS A 23 -17.11 10.06 4.38
N PRO A 24 -18.43 10.33 4.54
CA PRO A 24 -19.44 9.31 4.35
C PRO A 24 -19.67 8.94 2.87
N LYS A 25 -19.13 9.73 1.92
CA LYS A 25 -19.26 9.52 0.47
C LYS A 25 -18.10 8.70 -0.12
N GLN A 26 -16.96 8.69 0.56
CA GLN A 26 -15.80 7.91 0.15
C GLN A 26 -16.06 6.43 0.43
N PRO A 27 -15.65 5.49 -0.42
CA PRO A 27 -15.74 4.07 -0.09
C PRO A 27 -14.88 3.73 1.13
N LEU A 28 -15.21 2.63 1.80
CA LEU A 28 -14.37 2.01 2.82
C LEU A 28 -14.06 0.63 2.24
N GLY A 29 -12.80 0.35 1.87
CA GLY A 29 -12.33 -0.79 1.03
C GLY A 29 -13.36 -1.40 0.07
N GLU A 30 -13.54 -2.72 0.07
CA GLU A 30 -14.54 -3.44 -0.75
C GLU A 30 -15.99 -3.36 -0.25
N ALA A 31 -16.25 -2.70 0.89
CA ALA A 31 -17.60 -2.58 1.45
C ALA A 31 -18.37 -1.51 0.67
N SER A 32 -18.91 -1.89 -0.48
CA SER A 32 -19.74 -1.02 -1.33
C SER A 32 -21.21 -1.04 -0.88
N GLY A 33 -21.86 0.13 -0.94
CA GLY A 33 -23.30 0.26 -0.67
C GLY A 33 -23.71 0.36 0.80
N GLU A 34 -22.83 0.06 1.75
CA GLU A 34 -23.12 0.22 3.17
C GLU A 34 -22.99 1.66 3.67
N ARG A 35 -23.80 2.03 4.68
CA ARG A 35 -23.72 3.35 5.29
C ARG A 35 -22.44 3.49 6.07
N ILE A 36 -21.59 4.42 5.64
CA ILE A 36 -20.33 4.73 6.31
C ILE A 36 -20.58 5.71 7.44
N THR A 37 -20.14 5.33 8.65
CA THR A 37 -20.06 6.26 9.77
C THR A 37 -18.65 6.85 9.84
N CYS A 38 -18.57 8.11 10.21
CA CYS A 38 -17.32 8.86 10.31
C CYS A 38 -17.27 9.60 11.64
N ALA A 39 -16.20 9.37 12.40
CA ALA A 39 -15.89 10.09 13.63
C ALA A 39 -14.53 10.76 13.49
N ARG A 40 -14.46 12.06 13.78
CA ARG A 40 -13.19 12.79 13.82
C ARG A 40 -12.40 12.38 15.06
N ASP A 41 -11.11 12.12 14.91
CA ASP A 41 -10.17 11.72 15.97
C ASP A 41 -8.86 12.49 15.76
N GLY A 42 -8.75 13.65 16.42
CA GLY A 42 -7.70 14.63 16.12
C GLY A 42 -7.82 15.10 14.67
N ASP A 43 -6.73 15.03 13.91
CA ASP A 43 -6.69 15.34 12.48
C ASP A 43 -7.00 14.15 11.57
N THR A 44 -7.27 12.99 12.17
CA THR A 44 -7.62 11.76 11.47
C THR A 44 -9.11 11.48 11.54
N TRP A 45 -9.57 10.54 10.73
CA TRP A 45 -10.96 10.10 10.69
C TRP A 45 -11.04 8.61 10.96
N TYR A 46 -11.79 8.22 11.98
CA TYR A 46 -12.20 6.84 12.21
C TYR A 46 -13.50 6.57 11.43
N ARG A 47 -13.51 5.51 10.64
CA ARG A 47 -14.60 5.18 9.72
C ARG A 47 -15.02 3.73 9.89
N THR A 48 -16.32 3.43 9.81
CA THR A 48 -16.82 2.05 9.83
C THR A 48 -17.96 1.81 8.86
N ALA A 49 -18.03 0.60 8.32
CA ALA A 49 -19.12 0.06 7.49
C ALA A 49 -18.93 -1.46 7.34
N GLY A 50 -20.00 -2.24 7.32
CA GLY A 50 -19.97 -3.66 6.92
C GLY A 50 -19.02 -4.54 7.71
N GLY A 51 -18.97 -4.36 9.04
CA GLY A 51 -18.03 -5.10 9.88
C GLY A 51 -16.57 -4.71 9.67
N ARG A 52 -16.27 -3.68 8.88
CA ARG A 52 -14.93 -3.14 8.68
C ARG A 52 -14.77 -1.77 9.32
N GLN A 53 -13.52 -1.47 9.60
CA GLN A 53 -13.08 -0.22 10.20
C GLN A 53 -11.85 0.31 9.47
N GLU A 54 -11.67 1.62 9.50
CA GLU A 54 -10.56 2.32 8.86
C GLU A 54 -10.16 3.55 9.67
N TYR A 55 -8.86 3.82 9.75
CA TYR A 55 -8.35 5.16 10.03
C TYR A 55 -7.88 5.80 8.72
N ALA A 56 -8.43 6.97 8.41
CA ALA A 56 -8.01 7.81 7.29
C ALA A 56 -7.22 9.02 7.83
N VAL A 57 -5.97 9.14 7.37
CA VAL A 57 -5.02 10.19 7.75
C VAL A 57 -4.79 11.09 6.55
N PRO A 58 -5.34 12.32 6.55
CA PRO A 58 -5.15 13.27 5.45
C PRO A 58 -3.77 13.89 5.53
N GLU A 59 -3.00 13.81 4.45
CA GLU A 59 -1.67 14.39 4.36
C GLU A 59 -1.51 15.08 3.01
N LYS A 60 -1.15 16.37 2.99
CA LYS A 60 -0.69 17.13 1.81
C LYS A 60 -1.17 16.60 0.43
N GLY A 61 -2.49 16.59 0.20
CA GLY A 61 -3.10 16.22 -1.08
C GLY A 61 -3.33 14.71 -1.33
N HIS A 62 -3.06 13.86 -0.33
CA HIS A 62 -3.37 12.43 -0.32
C HIS A 62 -3.99 12.02 1.01
N VAL A 63 -4.53 10.80 1.06
CA VAL A 63 -5.11 10.20 2.25
C VAL A 63 -4.49 8.82 2.42
N VAL A 64 -3.80 8.62 3.54
CA VAL A 64 -3.33 7.30 3.97
C VAL A 64 -4.48 6.61 4.69
N ARG A 65 -4.78 5.37 4.31
CA ARG A 65 -5.87 4.57 4.87
C ARG A 65 -5.32 3.27 5.42
N VAL A 66 -5.63 3.00 6.69
CA VAL A 66 -5.34 1.72 7.32
C VAL A 66 -6.65 1.09 7.74
N SER A 67 -7.00 -0.03 7.10
CA SER A 67 -8.28 -0.72 7.31
C SER A 67 -8.10 -2.17 7.74
N ALA A 68 -9.11 -2.68 8.45
CA ALA A 68 -9.17 -4.06 8.90
C ALA A 68 -10.61 -4.48 9.19
N ASP A 69 -10.82 -5.78 9.37
CA ASP A 69 -12.04 -6.31 9.98
C ASP A 69 -12.16 -5.80 11.44
N ALA A 70 -13.37 -5.40 11.83
CA ALA A 70 -13.67 -4.80 13.13
C ALA A 70 -13.59 -5.79 14.29
N ASN A 71 -13.76 -7.08 14.02
CA ASN A 71 -13.69 -8.16 15.00
C ASN A 71 -12.27 -8.75 15.10
N ALA A 72 -11.47 -8.64 14.04
CA ALA A 72 -10.11 -9.19 14.00
C ALA A 72 -9.04 -8.25 14.57
N VAL A 73 -9.19 -6.93 14.42
CA VAL A 73 -8.22 -5.92 14.88
C VAL A 73 -8.90 -4.94 15.83
N GLY A 74 -8.29 -4.61 16.96
CA GLY A 74 -8.86 -3.58 17.84
C GLY A 74 -8.66 -2.16 17.30
N ARG A 75 -9.63 -1.26 17.48
CA ARG A 75 -9.52 0.16 17.08
C ARG A 75 -8.21 0.82 17.54
N ALA A 76 -7.76 0.55 18.77
CA ALA A 76 -6.52 1.12 19.30
C ALA A 76 -5.27 0.66 18.54
N VAL A 77 -5.24 -0.61 18.10
CA VAL A 77 -4.16 -1.14 17.25
C VAL A 77 -4.19 -0.46 15.90
N LEU A 78 -5.38 -0.36 15.30
CA LEU A 78 -5.56 0.30 14.01
C LEU A 78 -5.16 1.78 14.05
N ARG A 79 -5.51 2.49 15.13
CA ARG A 79 -5.11 3.89 15.36
C ARG A 79 -3.59 4.04 15.44
N ARG A 80 -2.92 3.15 16.17
CA ARG A 80 -1.45 3.15 16.27
C ARG A 80 -0.80 2.86 14.92
N ALA A 81 -1.31 1.87 14.18
CA ALA A 81 -0.82 1.55 12.85
C ALA A 81 -0.98 2.73 11.89
N ALA A 82 -2.12 3.42 11.91
CA ALA A 82 -2.34 4.62 11.11
C ALA A 82 -1.40 5.76 11.48
N GLY A 83 -1.15 5.99 12.77
CA GLY A 83 -0.21 7.02 13.22
C GLY A 83 1.27 6.70 12.96
N ALA A 84 1.61 5.42 12.77
CA ALA A 84 2.94 4.97 12.41
C ALA A 84 3.14 4.85 10.88
N ALA A 85 2.08 4.92 10.09
CA ALA A 85 2.19 4.88 8.64
C ALA A 85 2.64 6.25 8.13
N HIS A 86 3.82 6.31 7.53
CA HIS A 86 4.33 7.51 6.89
C HIS A 86 5.16 7.16 5.66
N ARG A 87 5.48 8.18 4.87
CA ARG A 87 6.49 8.07 3.84
C ARG A 87 7.85 7.75 4.51
N PRO A 88 8.57 6.72 4.05
CA PRO A 88 9.90 6.43 4.56
C PRO A 88 10.82 7.65 4.45
N ASP A 89 11.58 7.92 5.50
CA ASP A 89 12.68 8.87 5.45
C ASP A 89 13.95 8.24 4.83
N ASP A 90 15.01 9.03 4.66
CA ASP A 90 16.26 8.56 4.04
C ASP A 90 16.94 7.45 4.85
N THR A 91 16.79 7.46 6.17
CA THR A 91 17.38 6.45 7.07
C THR A 91 16.60 5.14 6.97
N GLU A 92 15.28 5.21 7.01
CA GLU A 92 14.40 4.05 6.84
C GLU A 92 14.54 3.46 5.45
N LEU A 93 14.62 4.30 4.41
CA LEU A 93 14.85 3.86 3.04
C LEU A 93 16.19 3.14 2.93
N ALA A 94 17.27 3.69 3.48
CA ALA A 94 18.58 3.04 3.49
C ALA A 94 18.57 1.71 4.25
N ALA A 95 17.75 1.58 5.29
CA ALA A 95 17.63 0.34 6.07
C ALA A 95 16.88 -0.78 5.32
N VAL A 96 15.96 -0.45 4.40
CA VAL A 96 15.19 -1.44 3.63
C VAL A 96 15.81 -1.76 2.27
N LEU A 97 16.61 -0.85 1.71
CA LEU A 97 17.29 -1.10 0.46
C LEU A 97 18.40 -2.13 0.69
N PRO A 98 18.56 -3.11 -0.23
CA PRO A 98 19.70 -4.00 -0.18
C PRO A 98 20.98 -3.17 -0.27
N THR A 99 21.99 -3.53 0.53
CA THR A 99 23.32 -2.95 0.39
C THR A 99 23.76 -3.16 -1.06
N PRO A 100 24.15 -2.11 -1.80
CA PRO A 100 24.68 -2.31 -3.13
C PRO A 100 25.88 -3.24 -3.01
N ASP A 101 25.77 -4.44 -3.59
CA ASP A 101 26.88 -5.36 -3.68
C ASP A 101 28.00 -4.62 -4.41
N GLY A 102 29.07 -4.28 -3.69
CA GLY A 102 30.26 -3.62 -4.25
C GLY A 102 30.99 -4.46 -5.29
N THR A 103 30.37 -5.56 -5.75
CA THR A 103 30.85 -6.56 -6.70
C THR A 103 30.06 -6.56 -8.00
N ALA A 104 29.35 -5.49 -8.35
CA ALA A 104 28.95 -5.27 -9.75
C ALA A 104 30.21 -4.94 -10.58
N THR A 105 31.05 -5.96 -10.83
CA THR A 105 32.36 -5.81 -11.47
C THR A 105 32.30 -5.67 -12.99
N ALA A 106 31.14 -5.89 -13.60
CA ALA A 106 30.84 -5.55 -14.99
C ALA A 106 29.33 -5.72 -15.24
N PRO A 107 28.74 -5.06 -16.26
CA PRO A 107 27.45 -5.45 -16.78
C PRO A 107 27.42 -6.96 -17.06
N VAL A 108 26.36 -7.67 -16.65
CA VAL A 108 26.19 -9.07 -17.02
C VAL A 108 26.03 -9.15 -18.53
N GLU A 109 26.94 -9.85 -19.19
CA GLU A 109 26.92 -10.00 -20.64
C GLU A 109 25.72 -10.86 -21.05
N ARG A 110 24.75 -10.20 -21.69
CA ARG A 110 23.52 -10.82 -22.17
C ARG A 110 23.72 -11.22 -23.63
N GLY A 111 23.97 -12.51 -23.87
CA GLY A 111 24.25 -13.03 -25.21
C GLY A 111 23.07 -12.98 -26.19
N ASP A 112 21.88 -12.61 -25.72
CA ASP A 112 20.66 -12.41 -26.51
C ASP A 112 20.45 -10.94 -26.93
N LEU A 113 21.30 -10.03 -26.48
CA LEU A 113 21.22 -8.62 -26.84
C LEU A 113 21.97 -8.31 -28.14
N PRO A 114 21.35 -7.55 -29.06
CA PRO A 114 22.07 -6.95 -30.17
C PRO A 114 23.21 -6.03 -29.66
N PRO A 115 24.38 -6.01 -30.34
CA PRO A 115 25.51 -5.16 -29.95
C PRO A 115 25.22 -3.66 -30.12
N VAL A 116 24.20 -3.33 -30.90
CA VAL A 116 23.67 -1.97 -31.12
C VAL A 116 22.14 -2.06 -31.17
N GLY A 117 21.45 -1.14 -30.49
CA GLY A 117 19.98 -1.15 -30.45
C GLY A 117 19.43 -0.62 -29.14
N ASP A 118 18.12 -0.79 -28.94
CA ASP A 118 17.37 -0.37 -27.75
C ASP A 118 17.53 -1.31 -26.54
N GLY A 119 18.34 -2.38 -26.69
CA GLY A 119 18.52 -3.39 -25.65
C GLY A 119 17.34 -4.35 -25.50
N ALA A 120 16.51 -4.51 -26.53
CA ALA A 120 15.55 -5.61 -26.61
C ALA A 120 16.26 -6.92 -27.01
N PRO A 121 15.90 -8.08 -26.41
CA PRO A 121 16.36 -9.38 -26.86
C PRO A 121 16.02 -9.64 -28.33
N ASN A 122 16.89 -10.37 -29.04
CA ASN A 122 16.53 -10.85 -30.37
C ASN A 122 15.46 -11.96 -30.26
N ASN A 123 14.26 -11.71 -30.80
CA ASN A 123 13.12 -12.64 -30.79
C ASN A 123 12.94 -13.38 -32.13
N ASP A 124 13.96 -13.42 -33.00
CA ASP A 124 13.89 -14.13 -34.27
C ASP A 124 13.58 -15.62 -34.03
N VAL A 125 12.36 -16.04 -34.42
CA VAL A 125 11.98 -17.45 -34.49
C VAL A 125 12.37 -17.97 -35.87
N GLY A 126 13.31 -18.92 -35.93
CA GLY A 126 13.73 -19.54 -37.20
C GLY A 126 12.55 -20.14 -37.97
N THR A 127 12.69 -20.29 -39.29
CA THR A 127 11.62 -20.71 -40.22
C THR A 127 11.23 -22.19 -40.17
N SER A 128 11.57 -22.93 -39.12
CA SER A 128 11.06 -24.29 -38.94
C SER A 128 9.82 -24.26 -38.04
N GLY A 129 8.66 -24.15 -38.69
CA GLY A 129 7.38 -24.47 -38.08
C GLY A 129 7.19 -25.97 -37.84
#